data_AF-A0A2G1X2R5-F1
#
_entry.id   AF-A0A2G1X2R5-F1
#
_cell.length_a   1.000
_cell.length_b   1.000
_cell.length_c   1.000
_cell.angle_alpha   90.00
_cell.angle_beta   90.00
_cell.angle_gamma   90.00
#
_symmetry.space_group_name_H-M   'P 1'
#
loop_
_entity.id
_entity.type
_entity.pdbx_description
1 polymer ?
#
loop_
_entity_poly.entity_id
_entity_poly.type
_entity_poly.pdbx_seq_one_letter_code
_entity_poly.pdbx_strand_id
1 'polypeptide(L)' 'MNAVGSPTVHSPPVHSPTVRRTQPDADVWRQWRHAFEPAGEHEVVVRAVDGEGTRQTSEASGPVPSGASGWVRRTVGE' A
#
# COMPACT_ATOMS: atom_id res chain seq x y z
N MET A 1 -3.95 13.45 -1.72
CA MET A 1 -3.65 12.30 -2.60
C MET A 1 -4.73 11.26 -2.41
N ASN A 2 -5.46 10.98 -3.48
CA ASN A 2 -6.54 10.00 -3.52
C ASN A 2 -5.91 8.68 -3.96
N ALA A 3 -5.39 7.92 -3.00
CA ALA A 3 -4.84 6.59 -3.26
C ALA A 3 -5.92 5.55 -2.91
N VAL A 4 -6.73 5.21 -3.90
CA VAL A 4 -7.82 4.23 -3.77
C VAL A 4 -7.25 2.88 -4.18
N GLY A 5 -6.51 2.22 -3.28
CA GLY A 5 -5.80 1.02 -3.70
C GLY A 5 -5.43 0.03 -2.63
N SER A 6 -5.79 -1.22 -2.87
CA SER A 6 -5.30 -2.37 -2.11
C SER A 6 -3.79 -2.48 -2.24
N PRO A 7 -3.01 -2.38 -1.14
CA PRO A 7 -1.58 -2.60 -1.22
C PRO A 7 -1.30 -4.09 -1.45
N THR A 8 -0.59 -4.38 -2.54
CA THR A 8 -0.07 -5.71 -2.81
C THR A 8 1.31 -5.82 -2.16
N VAL A 9 1.44 -6.65 -1.13
CA VAL A 9 2.72 -7.02 -0.51
C VAL A 9 3.43 -8.03 -1.44
N HIS A 10 4.69 -7.77 -1.81
CA HIS A 10 5.53 -8.74 -2.51
C HIS A 10 6.50 -9.41 -1.51
N SER A 11 6.18 -10.64 -1.12
CA SER A 11 7.12 -11.69 -0.70
C SER A 11 6.43 -13.07 -0.85
N PRO A 12 7.19 -14.18 -1.02
CA PRO A 12 6.73 -15.37 -1.77
C PRO A 12 5.59 -16.15 -1.07
N PRO A 13 4.89 -17.04 -1.79
CA PRO A 13 3.43 -17.03 -1.94
C PRO A 13 2.70 -17.42 -0.64
N VAL A 14 1.64 -16.69 -0.27
CA VAL A 14 0.23 -17.15 -0.38
C VAL A 14 -0.78 -16.10 0.12
N HIS A 15 -1.88 -15.98 -0.64
CA HIS A 15 -3.24 -15.53 -0.29
C HIS A 15 -3.56 -14.02 -0.22
N SER A 16 -4.46 -13.62 -1.12
CA SER A 16 -5.12 -12.31 -1.22
C SER A 16 -5.98 -12.00 0.01
N PRO A 17 -5.91 -10.78 0.60
CA PRO A 17 -6.78 -10.41 1.72
C PRO A 17 -8.22 -10.11 1.27
N THR A 18 -9.21 -10.63 2.01
CA THR A 18 -10.64 -10.39 1.82
C THR A 18 -11.00 -8.92 2.05
N VAL A 19 -11.36 -8.18 0.99
CA VAL A 19 -11.95 -6.83 1.09
C VAL A 19 -13.41 -6.94 1.56
N ARG A 20 -13.74 -6.31 2.71
CA ARG A 20 -15.14 -6.20 3.18
C ARG A 20 -15.93 -5.29 2.23
N ARG A 21 -17.00 -5.85 1.64
CA ARG A 21 -17.84 -5.21 0.62
C ARG A 21 -18.86 -4.24 1.22
N THR A 22 -18.50 -2.97 1.20
CA THR A 22 -19.39 -1.83 0.93
C THR A 22 -18.49 -0.76 0.32
N GLN A 23 -18.85 -0.17 -0.82
CA GLN A 23 -18.08 0.93 -1.43
C GLN A 23 -18.62 2.27 -0.90
N PRO A 24 -18.02 2.90 0.15
CA PRO A 24 -18.04 4.34 0.32
C PRO A 24 -17.37 5.02 -0.89
N ASP A 25 -17.65 6.31 -1.06
CA ASP A 25 -17.29 7.15 -2.20
C ASP A 25 -15.90 6.84 -2.78
N ALA A 26 -15.76 6.92 -4.11
CA ALA A 26 -14.54 6.54 -4.82
C ALA A 26 -13.29 7.20 -4.22
N ASP A 27 -13.39 8.44 -3.73
CA ASP A 27 -12.26 9.22 -3.22
C ASP A 27 -11.97 9.04 -1.72
N VAL A 28 -12.37 7.93 -1.10
CA VAL A 28 -12.02 7.67 0.31
C VAL A 28 -10.82 6.74 0.47
N TRP A 29 -10.06 7.00 1.53
CA TRP A 29 -8.95 6.16 1.92
C TRP A 29 -9.46 4.83 2.46
N ARG A 30 -8.77 3.74 2.09
CA ARG A 30 -9.05 2.39 2.57
C ARG A 30 -7.99 1.98 3.56
N GLN A 31 -8.42 1.73 4.79
CA GLN A 31 -7.59 1.00 5.73
C GLN A 31 -7.33 -0.40 5.21
N TRP A 32 -6.11 -0.88 5.42
CA TRP A 32 -5.67 -2.21 5.02
C TRP A 32 -4.82 -2.82 6.13
N ARG A 33 -4.74 -4.15 6.14
CA ARG A 33 -3.87 -4.89 7.06
C ARG A 33 -3.31 -6.09 6.32
N HIS A 34 -2.02 -6.35 6.53
CA HIS A 34 -1.37 -7.59 6.17
C HIS A 34 -0.75 -8.19 7.45
N ALA A 35 -0.95 -9.49 7.68
CA ALA A 35 -0.36 -10.21 8.79
C ALA A 35 0.70 -11.16 8.24
N PHE A 36 1.90 -11.06 8.79
CA PHE A 36 3.02 -11.93 8.47
C PHE A 36 3.88 -12.13 9.72
N GLU A 37 4.63 -13.21 9.77
CA GLU A 37 5.54 -13.54 10.86
C GLU A 37 6.98 -13.30 10.37
N PRO A 38 7.64 -12.21 10.79
CA PRO A 38 9.02 -11.93 10.36
C PRO A 38 9.98 -12.92 11.02
N ALA A 39 10.82 -13.56 10.22
CA ALA A 39 12.02 -14.23 10.70
C ALA A 39 13.21 -13.27 10.54
N GLY A 40 13.60 -12.59 11.62
CA GLY A 40 14.65 -11.55 11.61
C GLY A 40 14.15 -10.18 11.15
N GLU A 41 15.07 -9.31 10.74
CA GLU A 41 14.75 -7.98 10.23
C GLU A 41 14.20 -8.03 8.80
N HIS A 42 13.14 -7.26 8.53
CA HIS A 42 12.51 -7.15 7.21
C HIS A 42 12.24 -5.70 6.84
N GLU A 43 12.53 -5.31 5.59
CA GLU A 43 12.04 -4.06 5.01
C GLU A 43 10.63 -4.27 4.44
N VAL A 44 9.64 -3.62 5.05
CA VAL A 44 8.26 -3.60 4.59
C VAL A 44 8.07 -2.40 3.67
N VAL A 45 7.59 -2.66 2.45
CA VAL A 45 7.28 -1.63 1.45
C VAL A 45 5.79 -1.66 1.11
N VAL A 46 5.17 -0.48 1.07
CA VAL A 46 3.73 -0.30 0.78
C VAL A 46 3.57 0.57 -0.47
N ARG A 47 2.72 0.11 -1.40
CA ARG A 47 2.34 0.83 -2.63
C ARG A 47 0.84 0.70 -2.89
N ALA A 48 0.20 1.74 -3.41
CA ALA A 48 -1.20 1.70 -3.82
C ALA A 48 -1.37 1.33 -5.30
N VAL A 49 -2.60 0.92 -5.65
CA VAL A 49 -3.08 0.70 -7.03
C VAL A 49 -4.42 1.42 -7.17
N ASP A 50 -4.55 2.43 -8.01
CA ASP A 50 -5.82 3.18 -8.11
C ASP A 50 -6.98 2.38 -8.74
N GLY A 51 -8.15 3.00 -8.84
CA GLY A 51 -9.36 2.39 -9.44
C GLY A 51 -9.22 2.06 -10.93
N GLU A 52 -8.20 2.58 -11.60
CA GLU A 52 -7.88 2.30 -13.01
C GLU A 52 -6.79 1.22 -13.15
N GLY A 53 -6.23 0.74 -12.04
CA GLY A 53 -5.16 -0.24 -12.02
C GLY A 53 -3.75 0.35 -12.06
N THR A 54 -3.60 1.67 -11.97
CA THR A 54 -2.30 2.34 -12.00
C THR A 54 -1.58 2.14 -10.68
N ARG A 55 -0.35 1.63 -10.75
CA ARG A 55 0.52 1.40 -9.57
C ARG A 55 1.28 2.67 -9.20
N GLN A 56 1.35 2.93 -7.90
CA GLN A 56 2.18 3.98 -7.34
C GLN A 56 3.67 3.76 -7.67
N THR A 57 4.32 4.83 -8.15
CA THR A 57 5.74 4.86 -8.48
C THR A 57 6.63 4.81 -7.24
N SER A 58 7.85 4.32 -7.40
CA SER A 58 8.86 4.32 -6.33
C SER A 58 9.51 5.69 -6.13
N GLU A 59 9.53 6.51 -7.17
CA GLU A 59 10.09 7.87 -7.18
C GLU A 59 9.35 8.75 -6.16
N ALA A 60 10.12 9.31 -5.23
CA ALA A 60 9.58 10.19 -4.20
C ALA A 60 9.43 11.60 -4.75
N SER A 61 8.26 12.19 -4.56
CA SER A 61 8.02 13.61 -4.82
C SER A 61 7.57 14.30 -3.56
N GLY A 62 7.93 15.58 -3.43
CA GLY A 62 7.57 16.42 -2.29
C GLY A 62 6.06 16.73 -2.24
N PRO A 63 5.58 17.33 -1.14
CA PRO A 63 4.16 17.53 -0.90
C PRO A 63 3.45 18.51 -1.84
N VAL A 64 4.19 19.27 -2.65
CA VAL A 64 3.63 20.33 -3.50
C VAL A 64 4.03 20.14 -4.96
N PRO A 65 3.13 20.50 -5.92
CA PRO A 65 1.73 20.91 -5.72
C PRO A 65 0.76 19.71 -5.61
N SER A 66 1.19 18.50 -5.97
CA SER A 66 0.33 17.33 -6.17
C SER A 66 0.20 16.41 -4.95
N GLY A 67 0.85 16.74 -3.83
CA GLY A 67 0.99 15.85 -2.67
C GLY A 67 2.26 15.00 -2.74
N ALA A 68 2.67 14.42 -1.61
CA ALA A 68 3.89 13.62 -1.51
C ALA A 68 3.66 12.20 -2.03
N SER A 69 4.43 11.76 -3.03
CA SER A 69 4.35 10.42 -3.63
C SER A 69 5.63 9.61 -3.39
N GLY A 70 5.68 8.37 -3.90
CA GLY A 70 6.77 7.42 -3.64
C GLY A 70 6.38 6.34 -2.63
N TRP A 71 7.08 5.22 -2.60
CA TRP A 71 6.73 4.11 -1.71
C TRP A 71 7.03 4.43 -0.25
N VAL A 72 6.15 3.96 0.65
CA VAL A 72 6.39 3.99 2.10
C VAL A 72 7.19 2.76 2.48
N ARG A 73 8.29 2.94 3.22
CA ARG A 73 9.17 1.84 3.68
C ARG A 73 9.41 1.90 5.19
N ARG A 74 9.47 0.73 5.84
CA ARG A 74 9.78 0.57 7.27
C ARG A 74 10.52 -0.74 7.52
N THR A 75 11.55 -0.72 8.36
CA THR A 75 12.17 -1.94 8.90
C THR A 75 11.37 -2.42 10.11
N VAL A 76 11.16 -3.73 10.23
CA VAL A 76 10.50 -4.39 11.37
C VAL A 76 11.24 -5.67 11.74
N GLY A 77 11.11 -6.15 12.99
CA GLY A 77 11.67 -7.43 13.43
C GLY A 77 12.89 -7.35 14.37
N GLU A 78 12.97 -6.32 15.22
CA GLU A 78 13.82 -6.34 16.44
C GLU A 78 13.24 -7.26 17.53
#